data_AF-A0A958C3I6-F1
#
_entry.id   AF-A0A958C3I6-F1
#
_cell.length_a   1.000
_cell.length_b   1.000
_cell.length_c   1.000
_cell.angle_alpha   90.00
_cell.angle_beta   90.00
_cell.angle_gamma   90.00
#
_symmetry.space_group_name_H-M   'P 1'
#
loop_
_entity.id
_entity.type
_entity.pdbx_description
1 polymer ?
#
loop_
_entity_poly.entity_id
_entity_poly.type
_entity_poly.pdbx_seq_one_letter_code
_entity_poly.pdbx_strand_id
1 'polypeptide(L)'
;MTTSNQTGSATGRILAWLTVERLAWLVIGFAAAVLRLLGLGFRPLDAVEAQQAVAALGAAGLPGPGVSPLLLSLHRFSFGLFQSGEGLARIWPALAGIALVVLVFELRGELGRIGAMGAATLLAISPLLVFWSRSATGESFSLLAAMVLIVALTRARRRAPWIIWGAVGLGLLVLSSVAGYSVLVLIAPMAVLALAGRSTAIDNSGSAGSQWLIGLLVFVGVVALGATAMFFNPGGFAAVADLPAAWLRSFASPAGYSPFWLLAQVTLGELLALGAGVAGLVIGLRRRDWFAQALGLWLVLALVLLVVRSGRSPGDAALLVLPLA
;
A
#
# COMPACT_ATOMS: atom_id res chain seq x y z
N MET A 1 -43.31 4.44 -46.19
CA MET A 1 -43.94 3.62 -45.13
C MET A 1 -43.06 2.39 -44.96
N THR A 2 -42.44 2.05 -43.84
CA THR A 2 -42.47 2.51 -42.45
C THR A 2 -41.15 2.08 -41.81
N THR A 3 -40.56 3.00 -41.07
CA THR A 3 -39.43 2.84 -40.16
C THR A 3 -39.78 1.96 -38.96
N SER A 4 -38.99 0.93 -38.64
CA SER A 4 -38.86 0.41 -37.26
C SER A 4 -37.69 -0.55 -37.11
N ASN A 5 -37.00 -0.44 -35.96
CA ASN A 5 -36.00 -1.35 -35.39
C ASN A 5 -34.52 -1.06 -35.65
N GLN A 6 -34.06 0.12 -35.22
CA GLN A 6 -32.63 0.32 -34.85
C GLN A 6 -32.41 0.55 -33.34
N THR A 7 -33.46 0.55 -32.52
CA THR A 7 -33.38 0.83 -31.07
C THR A 7 -32.80 -0.31 -30.22
N GLY A 8 -32.66 -1.54 -30.75
CA GLY A 8 -32.05 -2.66 -30.03
C GLY A 8 -30.52 -2.63 -29.90
N SER A 9 -29.83 -1.72 -30.61
CA SER A 9 -28.37 -1.77 -30.75
C SER A 9 -27.59 -0.92 -29.74
N ALA A 10 -28.21 0.06 -29.09
CA ALA A 10 -27.53 0.95 -28.14
C ALA A 10 -27.37 0.26 -26.78
N THR A 11 -28.46 -0.31 -26.27
CA THR A 11 -28.47 -1.04 -24.99
C THR A 11 -27.57 -2.28 -25.02
N GLY A 12 -27.58 -3.04 -26.12
CA GLY A 12 -26.66 -4.17 -26.31
C GLY A 12 -25.18 -3.78 -26.38
N ARG A 13 -24.85 -2.59 -26.92
CA ARG A 13 -23.48 -2.05 -26.93
C ARG A 13 -23.05 -1.50 -25.58
N ILE A 14 -23.95 -0.88 -24.82
CA ILE A 14 -23.68 -0.42 -23.44
C ILE A 14 -23.48 -1.64 -22.51
N LEU A 15 -24.28 -2.71 -22.68
CA LEU A 15 -24.14 -3.97 -21.95
C LEU A 15 -22.88 -4.76 -22.36
N ALA A 16 -22.47 -4.73 -23.64
CA ALA A 16 -21.19 -5.29 -24.06
C ALA A 16 -19.97 -4.46 -23.61
N TRP A 17 -20.15 -3.14 -23.41
CA TRP A 17 -19.14 -2.24 -22.85
C TRP A 17 -18.98 -2.42 -21.33
N LEU A 18 -20.05 -2.83 -20.63
CA LEU A 18 -20.01 -3.52 -19.35
C LEU A 18 -19.56 -4.99 -19.56
N THR A 19 -18.35 -5.17 -20.07
CA THR A 19 -17.74 -6.51 -20.07
C THR A 19 -17.75 -7.06 -18.63
N VAL A 20 -18.07 -8.35 -18.48
CA VAL A 20 -18.12 -9.05 -17.18
C VAL A 20 -16.90 -8.74 -16.30
N GLU A 21 -15.74 -8.54 -16.92
CA GLU A 21 -14.51 -8.10 -16.24
C GLU A 21 -14.62 -6.72 -15.61
N ARG A 22 -15.13 -5.71 -16.31
CA ARG A 22 -15.29 -4.36 -15.75
C ARG A 22 -16.30 -4.36 -14.63
N LEU A 23 -17.39 -5.12 -14.77
CA LEU A 23 -18.36 -5.29 -13.69
C LEU A 23 -17.71 -5.96 -12.47
N ALA A 24 -16.91 -7.01 -12.67
CA ALA A 24 -16.18 -7.66 -11.57
C ALA A 24 -15.24 -6.68 -10.85
N TRP A 25 -14.46 -5.87 -11.59
CA TRP A 25 -13.59 -4.85 -10.99
C TRP A 25 -14.38 -3.77 -10.23
N LEU A 26 -15.52 -3.34 -10.78
CA LEU A 26 -16.40 -2.39 -10.09
C LEU A 26 -16.98 -2.99 -8.80
N VAL A 27 -17.40 -4.24 -8.82
CA VAL A 27 -17.91 -4.95 -7.64
C VAL A 27 -16.81 -5.11 -6.58
N ILE A 28 -15.59 -5.51 -6.97
CA ILE A 28 -14.46 -5.64 -6.04
C ILE A 28 -14.10 -4.28 -5.42
N GLY A 29 -13.98 -3.23 -6.24
CA GLY A 29 -13.69 -1.88 -5.76
C GLY A 29 -14.79 -1.33 -4.85
N PHE A 30 -16.07 -1.58 -5.20
CA PHE A 30 -17.21 -1.21 -4.38
C PHE A 30 -17.23 -1.96 -3.05
N ALA A 31 -17.01 -3.28 -3.05
CA ALA A 31 -16.90 -4.08 -1.83
C ALA A 31 -15.75 -3.60 -0.93
N ALA A 32 -14.58 -3.30 -1.52
CA ALA A 32 -13.45 -2.74 -0.79
C ALA A 32 -13.80 -1.40 -0.14
N ALA A 33 -14.54 -0.52 -0.84
CA ALA A 33 -15.01 0.76 -0.32
C ALA A 33 -16.03 0.59 0.80
N VAL A 34 -17.01 -0.29 0.62
CA VAL A 34 -18.04 -0.62 1.62
C VAL A 34 -17.38 -1.11 2.92
N LEU A 35 -16.49 -2.10 2.84
CA LEU A 35 -15.83 -2.67 4.00
C LEU A 35 -14.95 -1.66 4.76
N ARG A 36 -14.34 -0.70 4.04
CA ARG A 36 -13.41 0.26 4.63
C ARG A 36 -14.06 1.57 5.06
N LEU A 37 -15.14 2.01 4.43
CA LEU A 37 -15.77 3.31 4.70
C LEU A 37 -17.01 3.22 5.59
N LEU A 38 -17.78 2.13 5.54
CA LEU A 38 -19.01 2.06 6.31
C LEU A 38 -18.73 2.09 7.81
N GLY A 39 -19.38 3.00 8.52
CA GLY A 39 -19.30 3.07 9.98
C GLY A 39 -17.92 3.44 10.55
N LEU A 40 -17.10 4.18 9.79
CA LEU A 40 -15.76 4.61 10.23
C LEU A 40 -15.75 5.32 11.61
N GLY A 41 -16.80 6.07 11.92
CA GLY A 41 -16.95 6.84 13.16
C GLY A 41 -17.66 6.12 14.31
N PHE A 42 -18.05 4.84 14.16
CA PHE A 42 -18.88 4.18 15.19
C PHE A 42 -18.12 3.77 16.45
N ARG A 43 -16.79 3.64 16.39
CA ARG A 43 -15.96 3.31 17.55
C ARG A 43 -15.11 4.53 17.96
N PRO A 44 -14.91 4.76 19.28
CA PRO A 44 -13.98 5.77 19.75
C PRO A 44 -12.55 5.48 19.27
N LEU A 45 -11.69 6.51 19.29
CA LEU A 45 -10.26 6.36 18.93
C LEU A 45 -9.53 5.60 20.04
N ASP A 46 -8.71 4.64 19.64
CA ASP A 46 -7.77 4.00 20.56
C ASP A 46 -6.59 4.93 20.90
N ALA A 47 -5.79 4.62 21.91
CA ALA A 47 -4.70 5.47 22.39
C ALA A 47 -3.71 5.86 21.27
N VAL A 48 -3.36 4.91 20.39
CA VAL A 48 -2.45 5.16 19.25
C VAL A 48 -3.09 6.07 18.20
N GLU A 49 -4.38 5.87 17.91
CA GLU A 49 -5.13 6.70 16.96
C GLU A 49 -5.31 8.13 17.50
N ALA A 50 -5.62 8.24 18.80
CA ALA A 50 -5.77 9.51 19.50
C ALA A 50 -4.45 10.28 19.53
N GLN A 51 -3.31 9.60 19.73
CA GLN A 51 -1.99 10.23 19.67
C GLN A 51 -1.75 10.93 18.32
N GLN A 52 -2.13 10.29 17.20
CA GLN A 52 -2.00 10.89 15.87
C GLN A 52 -2.95 12.07 15.67
N ALA A 53 -4.22 11.90 16.04
CA ALA A 53 -5.23 12.94 15.89
C ALA A 53 -4.93 14.19 16.74
N VAL A 54 -4.49 14.01 17.99
CA VAL A 54 -4.13 15.12 18.88
C VAL A 54 -2.85 15.83 18.41
N ALA A 55 -1.87 15.10 17.87
CA ALA A 55 -0.68 15.70 17.28
C ALA A 55 -1.02 16.62 16.09
N ALA A 56 -2.10 16.32 15.36
CA ALA A 56 -2.59 17.17 14.28
C ALA A 56 -3.24 18.47 14.78
N LEU A 57 -3.92 18.45 15.93
CA LEU A 57 -4.52 19.65 16.52
C LEU A 57 -3.50 20.62 17.14
N GLY A 58 -2.23 20.22 17.26
CA GLY A 58 -1.17 21.05 17.83
C GLY A 58 -1.26 21.24 19.36
N ALA A 59 -2.26 20.62 20.01
CA ALA A 59 -2.49 20.73 21.45
C ALA A 59 -1.37 20.12 22.31
N ALA A 60 -0.55 19.23 21.73
CA ALA A 60 0.52 18.50 22.43
C ALA A 60 1.95 19.00 22.14
N GLY A 61 2.12 20.10 21.38
CA GLY A 61 3.45 20.59 20.98
C GLY A 61 4.08 19.78 19.84
N LEU A 62 5.35 19.38 19.97
CA LEU A 62 6.04 18.58 18.95
C LEU A 62 5.43 17.16 18.86
N PRO A 63 5.31 16.59 17.65
CA PRO A 63 4.81 15.23 17.49
C PRO A 63 5.66 14.24 18.31
N GLY A 64 5.01 13.40 19.11
CA GLY A 64 5.70 12.32 19.84
C GLY A 64 6.31 11.28 18.89
N PRO A 65 7.19 10.40 19.41
CA PRO A 65 7.84 9.38 18.60
C PRO A 65 6.83 8.42 17.98
N GLY A 66 7.05 8.01 16.73
CA GLY A 66 6.22 7.03 16.02
C GLY A 66 4.97 7.58 15.32
N VAL A 67 4.74 8.90 15.34
CA VAL A 67 3.67 9.54 14.56
C VAL A 67 3.99 9.44 13.05
N SER A 68 3.00 9.09 12.24
CA SER A 68 3.13 9.08 10.78
C SER A 68 3.18 10.52 10.24
N PRO A 69 4.27 10.96 9.57
CA PRO A 69 4.36 12.29 8.98
C PRO A 69 3.27 12.54 7.93
N LEU A 70 2.98 11.55 7.07
CA LEU A 70 1.95 11.66 6.05
C LEU A 70 0.56 11.82 6.66
N LEU A 71 0.22 10.96 7.63
CA LEU A 71 -1.10 11.00 8.27
C LEU A 71 -1.28 12.29 9.09
N LEU A 72 -0.23 12.72 9.79
CA LEU A 72 -0.23 14.01 10.49
C LEU A 72 -0.57 15.16 9.55
N SER A 73 0.06 15.21 8.38
CA SER A 73 -0.19 16.23 7.37
C SER A 73 -1.62 16.19 6.83
N LEU A 74 -2.14 14.99 6.56
CA LEU A 74 -3.51 14.79 6.07
C LEU A 74 -4.57 15.11 7.13
N HIS A 75 -4.32 14.78 8.40
CA HIS A 75 -5.17 15.18 9.52
C HIS A 75 -5.17 16.68 9.70
N ARG A 76 -4.02 17.36 9.67
CA ARG A 76 -3.95 18.83 9.75
C ARG A 76 -4.75 19.50 8.64
N PHE A 77 -4.61 19.00 7.42
CA PHE A 77 -5.38 19.50 6.29
C PHE A 77 -6.90 19.29 6.48
N SER A 78 -7.32 18.07 6.83
CA SER A 78 -8.74 17.76 6.99
C SER A 78 -9.39 18.41 8.21
N PHE A 79 -8.72 18.44 9.36
CA PHE A 79 -9.19 19.10 10.59
C PHE A 79 -9.11 20.64 10.50
N GLY A 80 -8.31 21.17 9.57
CA GLY A 80 -8.32 22.60 9.26
C GLY A 80 -9.52 23.02 8.41
N LEU A 81 -9.99 22.14 7.51
CA LEU A 81 -11.14 22.39 6.63
C LEU A 81 -12.48 22.01 7.26
N PHE A 82 -12.48 20.98 8.10
CA PHE A 82 -13.66 20.41 8.75
C PHE A 82 -13.40 20.27 10.25
N GLN A 83 -14.45 20.15 11.04
CA GLN A 83 -14.30 19.86 12.47
C GLN A 83 -13.66 18.47 12.67
N SER A 84 -12.79 18.35 13.68
CA SER A 84 -12.19 17.06 14.04
C SER A 84 -13.25 16.02 14.43
N GLY A 85 -12.98 14.77 14.09
CA GLY A 85 -13.89 13.66 14.38
C GLY A 85 -13.26 12.31 14.06
N GLU A 86 -13.82 11.25 14.65
CA GLU A 86 -13.31 9.89 14.60
C GLU A 86 -13.37 9.31 13.18
N GLY A 87 -14.48 9.58 12.47
CA GLY A 87 -14.62 9.17 11.08
C GLY A 87 -13.62 9.87 10.16
N LEU A 88 -13.38 11.16 10.40
CA LEU A 88 -12.45 11.97 9.61
C LEU A 88 -10.99 11.57 9.87
N ALA A 89 -10.65 11.15 11.10
CA ALA A 89 -9.33 10.61 11.42
C ALA A 89 -9.00 9.33 10.63
N ARG A 90 -10.01 8.53 10.27
CA ARG A 90 -9.83 7.24 9.59
C ARG A 90 -10.09 7.29 8.08
N ILE A 91 -10.53 8.43 7.53
CA ILE A 91 -10.87 8.56 6.11
C ILE A 91 -9.66 8.28 5.21
N TRP A 92 -8.50 8.83 5.54
CA TRP A 92 -7.30 8.74 4.71
C TRP A 92 -6.69 7.32 4.69
N PRO A 93 -6.53 6.63 5.83
CA PRO A 93 -6.17 5.21 5.83
C PRO A 93 -7.16 4.34 5.05
N ALA A 94 -8.46 4.63 5.14
CA ALA A 94 -9.48 3.85 4.44
C ALA A 94 -9.37 4.01 2.92
N LEU A 95 -9.18 5.25 2.44
CA LEU A 95 -8.92 5.55 1.04
C LEU A 95 -7.61 4.89 0.56
N ALA A 96 -6.55 4.89 1.38
CA ALA A 96 -5.31 4.21 1.04
C ALA A 96 -5.51 2.70 0.86
N GLY A 97 -6.30 2.07 1.73
CA GLY A 97 -6.68 0.67 1.62
C GLY A 97 -7.51 0.34 0.37
N ILE A 98 -8.41 1.23 -0.04
CA ILE A 98 -9.19 1.07 -1.28
C ILE A 98 -8.27 1.21 -2.50
N ALA A 99 -7.42 2.23 -2.51
CA ALA A 99 -6.46 2.47 -3.60
C ALA A 99 -5.52 1.27 -3.79
N LEU A 100 -5.06 0.66 -2.70
CA LEU A 100 -4.26 -0.57 -2.73
C LEU A 100 -4.95 -1.69 -3.50
N VAL A 101 -6.24 -1.94 -3.24
CA VAL A 101 -7.02 -2.98 -3.92
C VAL A 101 -7.19 -2.66 -5.40
N VAL A 102 -7.49 -1.39 -5.74
CA VAL A 102 -7.70 -0.96 -7.13
C VAL A 102 -6.41 -1.07 -7.94
N LEU A 103 -5.25 -0.81 -7.33
CA LEU A 103 -3.94 -0.89 -8.00
C LEU A 103 -3.58 -2.31 -8.48
N VAL A 104 -4.18 -3.36 -7.91
CA VAL A 104 -4.00 -4.74 -8.38
C VAL A 104 -4.41 -4.89 -9.86
N PHE A 105 -5.31 -4.04 -10.36
CA PHE A 105 -5.67 -3.99 -11.78
C PHE A 105 -4.44 -3.79 -12.69
N GLU A 106 -3.43 -3.07 -12.23
CA GLU A 106 -2.21 -2.83 -13.00
C GLU A 106 -1.28 -4.06 -13.02
N LEU A 107 -1.45 -5.00 -12.09
CA LEU A 107 -0.69 -6.26 -12.00
C LEU A 107 -1.25 -7.39 -12.88
N ARG A 108 -2.36 -7.16 -13.61
CA ARG A 108 -2.94 -8.14 -14.54
C ARG A 108 -1.98 -8.67 -15.61
N GLY A 109 -0.92 -7.91 -15.91
CA GLY A 109 0.11 -8.31 -16.87
C GLY A 109 1.05 -9.40 -16.36
N GLU A 110 1.19 -9.54 -15.04
CA GLU A 110 2.04 -10.56 -14.41
C GLU A 110 1.19 -11.69 -13.82
N LEU A 111 0.05 -11.38 -13.17
CA LEU A 111 -0.84 -12.37 -12.55
C LEU A 111 -1.85 -13.02 -13.53
N GLY A 112 -1.99 -12.46 -14.73
CA GLY A 112 -3.11 -12.76 -15.62
C GLY A 112 -4.43 -12.17 -15.11
N ARG A 113 -5.48 -12.25 -15.95
CA ARG A 113 -6.78 -11.63 -15.66
C ARG A 113 -7.49 -12.26 -14.46
N ILE A 114 -7.55 -13.59 -14.40
CA ILE A 114 -8.20 -14.31 -13.30
C ILE A 114 -7.39 -14.19 -12.01
N GLY A 115 -6.06 -14.32 -12.09
CA GLY A 115 -5.17 -14.17 -10.93
C GLY A 115 -5.25 -12.79 -10.30
N ALA A 116 -5.25 -11.73 -11.11
CA ALA A 116 -5.40 -10.36 -10.60
C ALA A 116 -6.77 -10.10 -9.96
N MET A 117 -7.86 -10.66 -10.50
CA MET A 117 -9.18 -10.58 -9.85
C MET A 117 -9.22 -11.34 -8.53
N GLY A 118 -8.60 -12.53 -8.48
CA GLY A 118 -8.45 -13.31 -7.27
C GLY A 118 -7.69 -12.55 -6.19
N ALA A 119 -6.50 -12.05 -6.51
CA ALA A 119 -5.68 -11.23 -5.62
C ALA A 119 -6.43 -9.98 -5.13
N ALA A 120 -7.08 -9.25 -6.04
CA ALA A 120 -7.86 -8.07 -5.67
C ALA A 120 -9.03 -8.41 -4.74
N THR A 121 -9.69 -9.55 -4.96
CA THR A 121 -10.77 -10.03 -4.10
C THR A 121 -10.24 -10.40 -2.71
N LEU A 122 -9.14 -11.16 -2.63
CA LEU A 122 -8.49 -11.55 -1.38
C LEU A 122 -8.05 -10.32 -0.58
N LEU A 123 -7.41 -9.34 -1.22
CA LEU A 123 -7.01 -8.08 -0.59
C LEU A 123 -8.22 -7.21 -0.18
N ALA A 124 -9.32 -7.26 -0.93
CA ALA A 124 -10.54 -6.52 -0.61
C ALA A 124 -11.19 -7.04 0.68
N ILE A 125 -11.26 -8.37 0.86
CA ILE A 125 -11.94 -9.02 1.98
C ILE A 125 -11.01 -9.41 3.14
N SER A 126 -9.69 -9.25 2.98
CA SER A 126 -8.69 -9.56 4.00
C SER A 126 -9.01 -8.86 5.33
N PRO A 127 -9.25 -9.61 6.43
CA PRO A 127 -9.53 -9.04 7.74
C PRO A 127 -8.40 -8.14 8.25
N LEU A 128 -7.13 -8.52 8.04
CA LEU A 128 -6.00 -7.71 8.48
C LEU A 128 -5.92 -6.39 7.71
N LEU A 129 -6.05 -6.43 6.38
CA LEU A 129 -5.99 -5.22 5.57
C LEU A 129 -7.17 -4.30 5.83
N VAL A 130 -8.38 -4.84 6.02
CA VAL A 130 -9.55 -4.04 6.40
C VAL A 130 -9.35 -3.41 7.78
N PHE A 131 -8.81 -4.14 8.76
CA PHE A 131 -8.53 -3.61 10.09
C PHE A 131 -7.55 -2.43 10.05
N TRP A 132 -6.43 -2.56 9.36
CA TRP A 132 -5.44 -1.47 9.24
C TRP A 132 -5.96 -0.31 8.41
N SER A 133 -6.72 -0.57 7.35
CA SER A 133 -7.40 0.48 6.56
C SER A 133 -8.39 1.29 7.38
N ARG A 134 -8.94 0.72 8.47
CA ARG A 134 -9.90 1.38 9.37
C ARG A 134 -9.26 1.88 10.66
N SER A 135 -7.93 1.89 10.74
CA SER A 135 -7.18 2.40 11.87
C SER A 135 -6.50 3.71 11.49
N ALA A 136 -6.60 4.74 12.34
CA ALA A 136 -5.98 6.05 12.13
C ALA A 136 -4.46 6.01 12.37
N THR A 137 -3.78 5.14 11.62
CA THR A 137 -2.36 4.83 11.78
C THR A 137 -1.64 4.80 10.42
N GLY A 138 -0.30 4.75 10.43
CA GLY A 138 0.52 4.91 9.22
C GLY A 138 0.71 3.63 8.38
N GLU A 139 0.27 2.49 8.89
CA GLU A 139 0.43 1.15 8.29
C GLU A 139 -0.26 1.07 6.92
N SER A 140 -1.46 1.64 6.80
CA SER A 140 -2.22 1.65 5.54
C SER A 140 -1.48 2.36 4.41
N PHE A 141 -0.78 3.46 4.72
CA PHE A 141 0.06 4.14 3.75
C PHE A 141 1.32 3.34 3.41
N SER A 142 1.85 2.57 4.36
CA SER A 142 3.01 1.69 4.13
C SER A 142 2.64 0.58 3.14
N LEU A 143 1.45 -0.01 3.32
CA LEU A 143 0.88 -1.02 2.43
C LEU A 143 0.52 -0.45 1.05
N LEU A 144 -0.06 0.74 0.99
CA LEU A 144 -0.33 1.42 -0.29
C LEU A 144 0.98 1.71 -1.03
N ALA A 145 1.97 2.25 -0.33
CA ALA A 145 3.28 2.56 -0.90
C ALA A 145 3.98 1.29 -1.41
N ALA A 146 3.91 0.18 -0.64
CA ALA A 146 4.34 -1.14 -1.10
C ALA A 146 3.68 -1.53 -2.43
N MET A 147 2.35 -1.44 -2.53
CA MET A 147 1.61 -1.78 -3.75
C MET A 147 2.00 -0.87 -4.92
N VAL A 148 2.12 0.44 -4.71
CA VAL A 148 2.59 1.39 -5.72
C VAL A 148 3.99 1.01 -6.22
N LEU A 149 4.90 0.60 -5.32
CA LEU A 149 6.24 0.14 -5.69
C LEU A 149 6.21 -1.17 -6.48
N ILE A 150 5.40 -2.15 -6.07
CA ILE A 150 5.23 -3.41 -6.80
C ILE A 150 4.74 -3.12 -8.23
N VAL A 151 3.72 -2.27 -8.39
CA VAL A 151 3.21 -1.87 -9.70
C VAL A 151 4.24 -1.07 -10.50
N ALA A 152 4.94 -0.13 -9.87
CA ALA A 152 5.94 0.69 -10.54
C ALA A 152 7.12 -0.15 -11.04
N LEU A 153 7.65 -1.07 -10.22
CA LEU A 153 8.77 -1.92 -10.59
C LEU A 153 8.41 -2.89 -11.72
N THR A 154 7.24 -3.53 -11.64
CA THR A 154 6.76 -4.42 -12.71
C THR A 154 6.60 -3.68 -14.04
N ARG A 155 6.02 -2.47 -14.02
CA ARG A 155 5.80 -1.67 -15.22
C ARG A 155 7.08 -0.99 -15.73
N ALA A 156 7.99 -0.60 -14.86
CA ALA A 156 9.27 0.01 -15.21
C ALA A 156 10.15 -0.91 -16.06
N ARG A 157 9.97 -2.24 -15.98
CA ARG A 157 10.63 -3.21 -16.88
C ARG A 157 10.33 -3.00 -18.35
N ARG A 158 9.13 -2.49 -18.66
CA ARG A 158 8.60 -2.32 -20.03
C ARG A 158 8.39 -0.86 -20.42
N ARG A 159 8.26 0.04 -19.43
CA ARG A 159 7.91 1.45 -19.65
C ARG A 159 8.67 2.34 -18.67
N ALA A 160 9.61 3.10 -19.22
CA ALA A 160 10.50 3.97 -18.48
C ALA A 160 9.80 4.98 -17.52
N PRO A 161 8.68 5.65 -17.88
CA PRO A 161 8.02 6.64 -17.02
C PRO A 161 7.52 6.10 -15.67
N TRP A 162 7.38 4.78 -15.52
CA TRP A 162 6.95 4.19 -14.25
C TRP A 162 8.01 4.28 -13.15
N ILE A 163 9.25 4.64 -13.48
CA ILE A 163 10.27 5.02 -12.48
C ILE A 163 9.79 6.21 -11.63
N ILE A 164 9.03 7.14 -12.23
CA ILE A 164 8.47 8.30 -11.53
C ILE A 164 7.44 7.84 -10.49
N TRP A 165 6.58 6.89 -10.83
CA TRP A 165 5.65 6.27 -9.86
C TRP A 165 6.39 5.47 -8.79
N GLY A 166 7.53 4.87 -9.11
CA GLY A 166 8.43 4.25 -8.14
C GLY A 166 8.96 5.27 -7.14
N ALA A 167 9.36 6.46 -7.60
CA ALA A 167 9.77 7.57 -6.74
C ALA A 167 8.62 8.08 -5.85
N VAL A 168 7.38 8.16 -6.37
CA VAL A 168 6.19 8.47 -5.56
C VAL A 168 5.99 7.41 -4.48
N GLY A 169 6.07 6.12 -4.84
CA GLY A 169 5.96 5.01 -3.90
C GLY A 169 7.01 5.07 -2.80
N LEU A 170 8.29 5.34 -3.14
CA LEU A 170 9.37 5.51 -2.17
C LEU A 170 9.13 6.71 -1.25
N GLY A 171 8.67 7.83 -1.80
CA GLY A 171 8.34 9.03 -1.02
C GLY A 171 7.23 8.76 -0.02
N LEU A 172 6.13 8.15 -0.46
CA LEU A 172 5.04 7.73 0.41
C LEU A 172 5.51 6.76 1.50
N LEU A 173 6.45 5.87 1.16
CA LEU A 173 6.95 4.86 2.09
C LEU A 173 7.74 5.48 3.24
N VAL A 174 8.64 6.42 2.95
CA VAL A 174 9.42 7.16 3.96
C VAL A 174 8.52 8.03 4.85
N LEU A 175 7.39 8.50 4.32
CA LEU A 175 6.43 9.31 5.06
C LEU A 175 5.36 8.49 5.81
N SER A 176 5.30 7.18 5.59
CA SER A 176 4.19 6.35 6.04
C SER A 176 4.25 6.02 7.53
N SER A 177 5.15 5.13 7.95
CA SER A 177 5.31 4.71 9.33
C SER A 177 6.62 3.96 9.52
N VAL A 178 6.87 3.48 10.73
CA VAL A 178 7.96 2.52 11.02
C VAL A 178 7.87 1.27 10.13
N ALA A 179 6.66 0.80 9.80
CA ALA A 179 6.48 -0.34 8.89
C ALA A 179 6.96 -0.05 7.46
N GLY A 180 6.98 1.23 7.04
CA GLY A 180 7.50 1.63 5.74
C GLY A 180 8.99 1.27 5.55
N TYR A 181 9.78 1.33 6.62
CA TYR A 181 11.19 0.93 6.58
C TYR A 181 11.36 -0.59 6.50
N SER A 182 10.45 -1.36 7.11
CA SER A 182 10.41 -2.81 6.88
C SER A 182 10.13 -3.09 5.41
N VAL A 183 9.14 -2.43 4.80
CA VAL A 183 8.83 -2.57 3.38
C VAL A 183 10.03 -2.22 2.47
N LEU A 184 10.87 -1.24 2.82
CA LEU A 184 12.09 -0.95 2.05
C LEU A 184 13.01 -2.17 1.95
N VAL A 185 13.13 -2.95 3.03
CA VAL A 185 13.89 -4.21 3.03
C VAL A 185 13.15 -5.28 2.22
N LEU A 186 11.83 -5.37 2.36
CA LEU A 186 11.01 -6.40 1.70
C LEU A 186 10.89 -6.22 0.18
N ILE A 187 10.87 -4.98 -0.31
CA ILE A 187 10.79 -4.67 -1.74
C ILE A 187 12.16 -4.84 -2.44
N ALA A 188 13.27 -4.86 -1.70
CA ALA A 188 14.61 -4.97 -2.24
C ALA A 188 14.81 -6.14 -3.24
N PRO A 189 14.42 -7.41 -2.95
CA PRO A 189 14.54 -8.50 -3.92
C PRO A 189 13.76 -8.22 -5.21
N MET A 190 12.56 -7.65 -5.10
CA MET A 190 11.77 -7.28 -6.26
C MET A 190 12.43 -6.17 -7.08
N ALA A 191 13.00 -5.16 -6.42
CA ALA A 191 13.71 -4.08 -7.10
C ALA A 191 14.92 -4.63 -7.86
N VAL A 192 15.73 -5.48 -7.23
CA VAL A 192 16.89 -6.12 -7.86
C VAL A 192 16.48 -6.95 -9.08
N LEU A 193 15.48 -7.84 -8.93
CA LEU A 193 15.02 -8.70 -10.04
C LEU A 193 14.35 -7.89 -11.17
N ALA A 194 13.60 -6.85 -10.82
CA ALA A 194 12.97 -5.98 -11.81
C ALA A 194 14.01 -5.19 -12.61
N LEU A 195 15.01 -4.60 -11.94
CA LEU A 195 16.08 -3.86 -12.59
C LEU A 195 16.97 -4.76 -13.45
N ALA A 196 17.33 -5.95 -12.96
CA ALA A 196 18.10 -6.93 -13.73
C ALA A 196 17.35 -7.42 -14.98
N GLY A 197 16.02 -7.43 -14.93
CA GLY A 197 15.16 -7.82 -16.04
C GLY A 197 14.68 -6.66 -16.92
N ARG A 198 15.26 -5.46 -16.83
CA ARG A 198 14.88 -4.31 -17.66
C ARG A 198 15.30 -4.51 -19.13
N SER A 199 14.47 -4.01 -20.04
CA SER A 199 14.77 -4.07 -21.47
C SER A 199 15.92 -3.12 -21.82
N THR A 200 16.94 -3.63 -22.50
CA THR A 200 18.09 -2.85 -23.01
C THR A 200 17.67 -1.69 -23.92
N ALA A 201 16.53 -1.81 -24.61
CA ALA A 201 15.97 -0.72 -25.43
C ALA A 201 15.52 0.48 -24.61
N ILE A 202 15.06 0.27 -23.37
CA ILE A 202 14.69 1.35 -22.45
C ILE A 202 15.95 2.09 -21.97
N ASP A 203 16.97 1.32 -21.61
CA ASP A 203 18.21 1.86 -21.06
C ASP A 203 19.02 2.63 -22.12
N ASN A 204 18.95 2.20 -23.38
CA ASN A 204 19.58 2.88 -24.52
C ASN A 204 18.78 4.09 -25.04
N SER A 205 17.61 4.41 -24.49
CA SER A 205 16.71 5.44 -25.04
C SER A 205 17.20 6.89 -24.90
N GLY A 206 18.40 7.15 -24.39
CA GLY A 206 18.94 8.50 -24.11
C GLY A 206 18.19 9.31 -23.05
N SER A 207 16.92 8.96 -22.78
CA SER A 207 16.00 9.60 -21.84
C SER A 207 16.09 9.03 -20.42
N ALA A 208 16.84 7.94 -20.22
CA ALA A 208 16.95 7.27 -18.93
C ALA A 208 17.48 8.23 -17.84
N GLY A 209 18.55 8.98 -18.12
CA GLY A 209 19.12 9.95 -17.18
C GLY A 209 18.14 11.06 -16.79
N SER A 210 17.38 11.59 -17.75
CA SER A 210 16.35 12.61 -17.49
C SER A 210 15.23 12.06 -16.59
N GLN A 211 14.80 10.82 -16.78
CA GLN A 211 13.75 10.21 -15.96
C GLN A 211 14.19 9.89 -14.54
N TRP A 212 15.46 9.52 -14.33
CA TRP A 212 16.00 9.37 -12.98
C TRP A 212 16.08 10.71 -12.25
N LEU A 213 16.47 11.79 -12.94
CA LEU A 213 16.44 13.14 -12.37
C LEU A 213 15.01 13.59 -12.03
N ILE A 214 14.05 13.39 -12.95
CA ILE A 214 12.64 13.70 -12.69
C ILE A 214 12.13 12.85 -11.51
N GLY A 215 12.48 11.56 -11.47
CA GLY A 215 12.14 10.67 -10.36
C GLY A 215 12.70 11.18 -9.03
N LEU A 216 13.96 11.62 -8.99
CA LEU A 216 14.57 12.21 -7.80
C LEU A 216 13.84 13.50 -7.37
N LEU A 217 13.54 14.40 -8.32
CA LEU A 217 12.78 15.63 -8.03
C LEU A 217 11.37 15.32 -7.51
N VAL A 218 10.70 14.31 -8.08
CA VAL A 218 9.39 13.86 -7.61
C VAL A 218 9.47 13.23 -6.23
N PHE A 219 10.48 12.40 -5.96
CA PHE A 219 10.72 11.86 -4.62
C PHE A 219 10.91 12.98 -3.59
N VAL A 220 11.82 13.91 -3.86
CA VAL A 220 12.07 15.06 -2.99
C VAL A 220 10.81 15.90 -2.82
N GLY A 221 10.05 16.15 -3.89
CA GLY A 221 8.79 16.88 -3.85
C GLY A 221 7.73 16.18 -3.00
N VAL A 222 7.54 14.87 -3.18
CA VAL A 222 6.59 14.07 -2.39
C VAL A 222 6.98 14.09 -0.91
N VAL A 223 8.25 13.88 -0.59
CA VAL A 223 8.75 13.94 0.79
C VAL A 223 8.57 15.33 1.38
N ALA A 224 8.96 16.38 0.67
CA ALA A 224 8.84 17.76 1.16
C ALA A 224 7.38 18.16 1.39
N LEU A 225 6.50 17.93 0.41
CA LEU A 225 5.09 18.29 0.50
C LEU A 225 4.34 17.43 1.53
N GLY A 226 4.62 16.13 1.56
CA GLY A 226 3.97 15.18 2.46
C GLY A 226 4.45 15.30 3.91
N ALA A 227 5.73 15.61 4.14
CA ALA A 227 6.25 15.88 5.48
C ALA A 227 5.72 17.20 6.04
N THR A 228 5.64 18.25 5.21
CA THR A 228 5.34 19.60 5.69
C THR A 228 3.87 19.99 5.65
N ALA A 229 2.97 19.07 5.28
CA ALA A 229 1.57 19.38 5.00
C ALA A 229 1.43 20.56 4.02
N MET A 230 2.13 20.53 2.88
CA MET A 230 2.23 21.67 1.96
C MET A 230 2.74 22.96 2.64
N PHE A 231 3.82 22.85 3.42
CA PHE A 231 4.48 23.94 4.17
C PHE A 231 3.74 24.49 5.40
N PHE A 232 2.56 23.97 5.75
CA PHE A 232 1.85 24.38 6.98
C PHE A 232 2.43 23.77 8.28
N ASN A 233 3.35 22.81 8.18
CA ASN A 233 4.00 22.16 9.33
C ASN A 233 5.50 21.92 9.11
N PRO A 234 6.37 22.90 9.37
CA PRO A 234 7.82 22.71 9.22
C PRO A 234 8.38 21.62 10.17
N GLY A 235 7.73 21.35 11.29
CA GLY A 235 8.13 20.29 12.24
C GLY A 235 7.95 18.86 11.72
N GLY A 236 7.24 18.66 10.60
CA GLY A 236 7.03 17.33 10.05
C GLY A 236 8.29 16.66 9.51
N PHE A 237 9.32 17.43 9.12
CA PHE A 237 10.63 16.87 8.78
C PHE A 237 11.31 16.19 9.98
N ALA A 238 11.11 16.69 11.20
CA ALA A 238 11.63 16.05 12.41
C ALA A 238 10.97 14.67 12.61
N ALA A 239 9.67 14.55 12.34
CA ALA A 239 8.96 13.27 12.40
C ALA A 239 9.50 12.29 11.34
N VAL A 240 9.77 12.76 10.12
CA VAL A 240 10.41 11.92 9.07
C VAL A 240 11.79 11.46 9.51
N ALA A 241 12.59 12.34 10.12
CA ALA A 241 13.94 12.02 10.58
C ALA A 241 13.95 11.04 11.78
N ASP A 242 12.89 10.98 12.59
CA ASP A 242 12.78 10.04 13.71
C ASP A 242 12.44 8.61 13.26
N LEU A 243 11.70 8.43 12.16
CA LEU A 243 11.22 7.10 11.75
C LEU A 243 12.33 6.05 11.49
N PRO A 244 13.45 6.37 10.80
CA PRO A 244 14.55 5.41 10.65
C PRO A 244 15.14 5.00 12.00
N ALA A 245 15.32 5.96 12.91
CA ALA A 245 15.83 5.70 14.26
C ALA A 245 14.83 4.89 15.09
N ALA A 246 13.52 5.15 14.95
CA ALA A 246 12.47 4.36 15.59
C ALA A 246 12.44 2.92 15.05
N TRP A 247 12.62 2.73 13.74
CA TRP A 247 12.73 1.40 13.13
C TRP A 247 13.96 0.66 13.63
N LEU A 248 15.14 1.30 13.71
CA LEU A 248 16.34 0.67 14.28
C LEU A 248 16.17 0.32 15.77
N ARG A 249 15.58 1.22 16.57
CA ARG A 249 15.28 0.96 17.98
C ARG A 249 14.31 -0.22 18.17
N SER A 250 13.42 -0.47 17.22
CA SER A 250 12.50 -1.61 17.28
C SER A 250 13.22 -2.97 17.28
N PHE A 251 14.49 -3.08 16.90
CA PHE A 251 15.24 -4.33 17.00
C PHE A 251 15.63 -4.70 18.43
N ALA A 252 15.71 -3.71 19.33
CA ALA A 252 16.11 -3.89 20.73
C ALA A 252 14.97 -3.59 21.72
N SER A 253 13.75 -3.39 21.25
CA SER A 253 12.61 -3.06 22.11
C SER A 253 11.99 -4.31 22.74
N PRO A 254 11.96 -4.43 24.07
CA PRO A 254 11.39 -5.60 24.76
C PRO A 254 9.85 -5.63 24.73
N ALA A 255 9.19 -4.56 24.28
CA ALA A 255 7.74 -4.38 24.35
C ALA A 255 6.98 -4.82 23.08
N GLY A 256 7.56 -5.70 22.25
CA GLY A 256 6.91 -6.15 21.02
C GLY A 256 6.05 -7.40 21.18
N TYR A 257 5.18 -7.62 20.19
CA TYR A 257 4.32 -8.80 20.14
C TYR A 257 5.13 -10.07 19.82
N SER A 258 4.66 -11.21 20.33
CA SER A 258 5.24 -12.53 20.03
C SER A 258 5.12 -12.86 18.54
N PRO A 259 6.18 -13.38 17.88
CA PRO A 259 6.10 -13.81 16.48
C PRO A 259 5.00 -14.85 16.27
N PHE A 260 4.84 -15.78 17.21
CA PHE A 260 3.83 -16.84 17.14
C PHE A 260 2.41 -16.26 17.10
N TRP A 261 2.17 -15.21 17.88
CA TRP A 261 0.87 -14.55 17.90
C TRP A 261 0.56 -13.86 16.57
N LEU A 262 1.54 -13.17 15.97
CA LEU A 262 1.39 -12.54 14.65
C LEU A 262 1.18 -13.57 13.54
N LEU A 263 1.90 -14.69 13.57
CA LEU A 263 1.71 -15.79 12.62
C LEU A 263 0.35 -16.46 12.79
N ALA A 264 -0.14 -16.61 14.02
CA ALA A 264 -1.48 -17.11 14.29
C ALA A 264 -2.56 -16.16 13.72
N GLN A 265 -2.37 -14.85 13.82
CA GLN A 265 -3.28 -13.89 13.18
C GLN A 265 -3.35 -14.05 11.67
N VAL A 266 -2.21 -14.19 10.99
CA VAL A 266 -2.20 -14.42 9.53
C VAL A 266 -2.82 -15.77 9.20
N THR A 267 -2.51 -16.81 9.98
CA THR A 267 -3.01 -18.17 9.71
C THR A 267 -4.52 -18.29 9.87
N LEU A 268 -5.08 -17.65 10.90
CA LEU A 268 -6.51 -17.69 11.19
C LEU A 268 -7.28 -16.66 10.36
N GLY A 269 -6.70 -15.47 10.14
CA GLY A 269 -7.36 -14.37 9.44
C GLY A 269 -7.26 -14.43 7.92
N GLU A 270 -6.23 -15.08 7.38
CA GLU A 270 -5.86 -15.00 5.96
C GLU A 270 -5.73 -16.38 5.31
N LEU A 271 -6.50 -17.37 5.76
CA LEU A 271 -6.38 -18.76 5.28
C LEU A 271 -6.50 -18.89 3.75
N LEU A 272 -7.40 -18.12 3.13
CA LEU A 272 -7.56 -18.11 1.68
C LEU A 272 -6.34 -17.52 0.96
N ALA A 273 -5.79 -16.42 1.47
CA ALA A 273 -4.59 -15.81 0.92
C ALA A 273 -3.37 -16.72 1.14
N LEU A 274 -3.26 -17.39 2.30
CA LEU A 274 -2.19 -18.37 2.54
C LEU A 274 -2.24 -19.52 1.54
N GLY A 275 -3.41 -20.10 1.30
CA GLY A 275 -3.58 -21.16 0.31
C GLY A 275 -3.22 -20.68 -1.11
N ALA A 276 -3.69 -19.50 -1.49
CA ALA A 276 -3.39 -18.89 -2.79
C ALA A 276 -1.90 -18.59 -2.95
N GLY A 277 -1.26 -18.00 -1.94
CA GLY A 277 0.14 -17.63 -1.93
C GLY A 277 1.07 -18.84 -2.01
N VAL A 278 0.77 -19.91 -1.26
CA VAL A 278 1.54 -21.17 -1.34
C VAL A 278 1.40 -21.79 -2.73
N ALA A 279 0.18 -21.87 -3.26
CA ALA A 279 -0.05 -22.40 -4.61
C ALA A 279 0.66 -21.56 -5.68
N GLY A 280 0.53 -20.23 -5.60
CA GLY A 280 1.16 -19.26 -6.49
C GLY A 280 2.69 -19.34 -6.46
N LEU A 281 3.28 -19.46 -5.27
CA LEU A 281 4.73 -19.61 -5.10
C LEU A 281 5.22 -20.92 -5.71
N VAL A 282 4.55 -22.06 -5.45
CA VAL A 282 4.92 -23.36 -6.03
C VAL A 282 4.84 -23.33 -7.57
N ILE A 283 3.76 -22.79 -8.13
CA ILE A 283 3.57 -22.68 -9.57
C ILE A 283 4.61 -21.74 -10.18
N GLY A 284 4.84 -20.58 -9.56
CA GLY A 284 5.76 -19.57 -10.04
C GLY A 284 7.22 -20.02 -10.02
N LEU A 285 7.65 -20.71 -8.95
CA LEU A 285 8.98 -21.32 -8.88
C LEU A 285 9.19 -22.39 -9.96
N ARG A 286 8.18 -23.23 -10.21
CA ARG A 286 8.22 -24.23 -11.30
C ARG A 286 8.32 -23.59 -12.68
N ARG A 287 7.65 -22.45 -12.88
CA ARG A 287 7.67 -21.70 -14.14
C ARG A 287 8.85 -20.75 -14.27
N ARG A 288 9.73 -20.67 -13.25
CA ARG A 288 10.80 -19.67 -13.15
C ARG A 288 10.31 -18.24 -13.38
N ASP A 289 9.10 -17.95 -12.90
CA ASP A 289 8.55 -16.60 -12.96
C ASP A 289 9.29 -15.70 -11.97
N TRP A 290 9.80 -14.58 -12.46
CA TRP A 290 10.54 -13.60 -11.67
C TRP A 290 9.64 -12.93 -10.62
N PHE A 291 8.37 -12.70 -10.97
CA PHE A 291 7.43 -11.97 -10.12
C PHE A 291 7.08 -12.81 -8.89
N ALA A 292 6.73 -14.09 -9.11
CA ALA A 292 6.52 -15.04 -8.03
C ALA A 292 7.78 -15.28 -7.17
N GLN A 293 8.97 -15.34 -7.77
CA GLN A 293 10.23 -15.44 -7.01
C GLN A 293 10.45 -14.21 -6.11
N ALA A 294 10.19 -13.01 -6.63
CA ALA A 294 10.32 -11.77 -5.87
C ALA A 294 9.34 -11.74 -4.68
N LEU A 295 8.08 -12.12 -4.88
CA LEU A 295 7.08 -12.22 -3.79
C LEU A 295 7.43 -13.33 -2.78
N GLY A 296 8.00 -14.45 -3.24
CA GLY A 296 8.51 -15.50 -2.36
C GLY A 296 9.66 -15.02 -1.48
N LEU A 297 10.62 -14.29 -2.05
CA LEU A 297 11.72 -13.68 -1.31
C LEU A 297 11.22 -12.62 -0.33
N TRP A 298 10.24 -11.81 -0.72
CA TRP A 298 9.54 -10.90 0.20
C TRP A 298 8.99 -11.67 1.39
N LEU A 299 8.26 -12.76 1.15
CA LEU A 299 7.64 -13.56 2.21
C LEU A 299 8.70 -14.11 3.17
N VAL A 300 9.81 -14.66 2.64
CA VAL A 300 10.93 -15.14 3.46
C VAL A 300 11.55 -14.01 4.30
N LEU A 301 11.83 -12.86 3.70
CA LEU A 301 12.39 -11.72 4.42
C LEU A 301 11.44 -11.17 5.48
N ALA A 302 10.13 -11.16 5.21
CA ALA A 302 9.12 -10.74 6.17
C ALA A 302 9.07 -11.68 7.38
N LEU A 303 9.16 -13.00 7.15
CA LEU A 303 9.28 -13.98 8.24
C LEU A 303 10.57 -13.80 9.03
N VAL A 304 11.70 -13.54 8.37
CA VAL A 304 12.98 -13.25 9.06
C VAL A 304 12.87 -11.98 9.91
N LEU A 305 12.30 -10.90 9.38
CA LEU A 305 12.08 -9.66 10.14
C LEU A 305 11.16 -9.91 11.35
N LEU A 306 10.11 -10.73 11.19
CA LEU A 306 9.25 -11.16 12.29
C LEU A 306 9.97 -12.02 13.33
N VAL A 307 11.10 -12.66 13.03
CA VAL A 307 11.88 -13.37 14.06
C VAL A 307 12.86 -12.42 14.73
N VAL A 308 13.62 -11.67 13.92
CA VAL A 308 14.78 -10.88 14.38
C VAL A 308 14.38 -9.60 15.11
N ARG A 309 13.30 -8.92 14.69
CA ARG A 309 12.91 -7.63 15.28
C ARG A 309 12.11 -7.86 16.55
N SER A 310 12.61 -7.46 17.72
CA SER A 310 11.91 -7.69 19.00
C SER A 310 10.67 -6.82 19.21
N GLY A 311 10.73 -5.55 18.82
CA GLY A 311 9.68 -4.53 18.88
C GLY A 311 8.67 -4.59 17.73
N ARG A 312 8.09 -5.77 17.50
CA ARG A 312 7.09 -6.00 16.44
C ARG A 312 5.81 -5.27 16.76
N SER A 313 5.21 -4.64 15.75
CA SER A 313 3.86 -4.09 15.85
C SER A 313 2.86 -5.10 15.28
N PRO A 314 1.58 -5.04 15.69
CA PRO A 314 0.53 -5.86 15.08
C PRO A 314 0.40 -5.61 13.56
N GLY A 315 0.85 -4.43 13.09
CA GLY A 315 0.87 -4.06 11.68
C GLY A 315 1.84 -4.87 10.82
N ASP A 316 2.87 -5.46 11.41
CA ASP A 316 3.85 -6.26 10.67
C ASP A 316 3.23 -7.51 10.04
N ALA A 317 2.19 -8.07 10.66
CA ALA A 317 1.45 -9.20 10.12
C ALA A 317 0.79 -8.85 8.78
N ALA A 318 0.37 -7.60 8.58
CA ALA A 318 -0.24 -7.14 7.33
C ALA A 318 0.75 -7.13 6.14
N LEU A 319 2.05 -7.00 6.42
CA LEU A 319 3.11 -7.03 5.39
C LEU A 319 3.27 -8.42 4.76
N LEU A 320 2.80 -9.48 5.43
CA LEU A 320 2.75 -10.83 4.87
C LEU A 320 1.58 -11.01 3.89
N VAL A 321 0.51 -10.20 3.98
CA VAL A 321 -0.70 -10.42 3.19
C VAL A 321 -0.49 -10.10 1.71
N LEU A 322 0.28 -9.05 1.40
CA LEU A 322 0.55 -8.63 0.02
C LEU A 322 1.16 -9.72 -0.88
N PRO A 323 2.24 -10.43 -0.48
CA PRO A 323 2.77 -11.53 -1.29
C PRO A 323 1.93 -12.82 -1.26
N LEU A 324 0.97 -12.93 -0.33
CA LEU A 324 0.12 -14.11 -0.20
C LEU A 324 -1.12 -14.03 -1.09
N ALA A 325 -1.70 -12.84 -1.27
CA ALA A 325 -2.89 -12.63 -2.10
C ALA A 325 -2.57 -12.63 -3.61
#